data_AF-A0A2A5V408-F1
#
_entry.id   AF-A0A2A5V408-F1
#
_cell.length_a   1.000
_cell.length_b   1.000
_cell.length_c   1.000
_cell.angle_alpha   90.00
_cell.angle_beta   90.00
_cell.angle_gamma   90.00
#
_symmetry.space_group_name_H-M   'P 1'
#
loop_
_entity.id
_entity.type
_entity.pdbx_description
1 polymer ?
#
loop_
_entity_poly.entity_id
_entity_poly.type
_entity_poly.pdbx_seq_one_letter_code
_entity_poly.pdbx_strand_id
1 'polypeptide(L)'
;MQSKIEKPYVLRVAEFIYFKIIDIKNKNPETNNIQAFEIFMTTKEYELISSGEFHDKWFEELEKNNFVDKLTGKKITDETIKLLEVQKDSMIKLLMKIPKLYYTKSHFPLEISQRAFDHLWRVCESYEMWCKETKQDKLIKLDILN
;
A
#
# COMPACT_ATOMS: atom_id res chain seq x y z
N MET A 1 -21.60 -23.03 1.63
CA MET A 1 -20.24 -22.84 1.09
C MET A 1 -19.97 -21.34 1.07
N GLN A 2 -19.11 -20.85 1.96
CA GLN A 2 -18.64 -19.47 1.86
C GLN A 2 -17.70 -19.47 0.65
N SER A 3 -18.13 -18.87 -0.47
CA SER A 3 -17.21 -18.64 -1.58
C SER A 3 -16.01 -17.89 -1.02
N LYS A 4 -14.81 -18.40 -1.26
CA LYS A 4 -13.58 -17.72 -0.84
C LYS A 4 -13.57 -16.40 -1.62
N ILE A 5 -13.94 -15.30 -0.96
CA ILE A 5 -14.06 -14.00 -1.61
C ILE A 5 -12.67 -13.63 -2.12
N GLU A 6 -12.56 -13.54 -3.43
CA GLU A 6 -11.29 -13.29 -4.08
C GLU A 6 -10.96 -11.81 -3.97
N LYS A 7 -9.81 -11.52 -3.38
CA LYS A 7 -9.33 -10.17 -3.23
C LYS A 7 -8.78 -9.67 -4.57
N PRO A 8 -9.22 -8.50 -5.06
CA PRO A 8 -8.62 -7.86 -6.22
C PRO A 8 -7.10 -7.70 -6.08
N TYR A 9 -6.35 -7.98 -7.13
CA TYR A 9 -4.88 -7.87 -7.12
C TYR A 9 -4.40 -6.45 -6.80
N VAL A 10 -5.16 -5.43 -7.18
CA VAL A 10 -4.89 -4.02 -6.84
C VAL A 10 -4.88 -3.76 -5.33
N LEU A 11 -5.54 -4.58 -4.51
CA LEU A 11 -5.51 -4.44 -3.05
C LEU A 11 -4.29 -5.11 -2.40
N ARG A 12 -3.40 -5.75 -3.16
CA ARG A 12 -2.23 -6.44 -2.60
C ARG A 12 -1.28 -5.47 -1.90
N VAL A 13 -0.97 -4.35 -2.56
CA VAL A 13 -0.09 -3.31 -1.99
C VAL A 13 -0.78 -2.60 -0.84
N ALA A 14 -2.10 -2.36 -0.97
CA ALA A 14 -2.90 -1.76 0.08
C ALA A 14 -2.88 -2.59 1.37
N GLU A 15 -3.12 -3.90 1.25
CA GLU A 15 -3.04 -4.83 2.38
C GLU A 15 -1.65 -4.83 3.01
N PHE A 16 -0.59 -4.87 2.18
CA PHE A 16 0.78 -4.87 2.69
C PHE A 16 1.09 -3.61 3.51
N ILE A 17 0.73 -2.42 3.00
CA ILE A 17 0.88 -1.15 3.72
C ILE A 17 0.08 -1.18 5.03
N TYR A 18 -1.18 -1.60 4.95
CA TYR A 18 -2.10 -1.66 6.09
C TYR A 18 -1.53 -2.49 7.25
N PHE A 19 -1.06 -3.71 6.96
CA PHE A 19 -0.47 -4.57 7.98
C PHE A 19 0.88 -4.07 8.48
N LYS A 20 1.69 -3.41 7.65
CA LYS A 20 2.93 -2.78 8.13
C LYS A 20 2.67 -1.65 9.13
N ILE A 21 1.61 -0.88 8.93
CA ILE A 21 1.19 0.17 9.88
C ILE A 21 0.67 -0.45 11.18
N ILE A 22 -0.10 -1.55 11.09
CA ILE A 22 -0.52 -2.31 12.28
C ILE A 22 0.69 -2.84 13.05
N ASP A 23 1.69 -3.41 12.37
CA ASP A 23 2.92 -3.91 13.00
C ASP A 23 3.66 -2.78 13.74
N ILE A 24 3.66 -1.57 13.19
CA ILE A 24 4.24 -0.38 13.84
C ILE A 24 3.44 -0.03 15.11
N LYS A 25 2.10 -0.02 15.04
CA LYS A 25 1.24 0.23 16.21
C LYS A 25 1.41 -0.82 17.29
N ASN A 26 1.47 -2.09 16.92
CA ASN A 26 1.66 -3.19 17.87
C ASN A 26 3.02 -3.08 18.61
N LYS A 27 4.05 -2.55 17.95
CA LYS A 27 5.36 -2.28 18.58
C LYS A 27 5.38 -1.01 19.43
N ASN A 28 4.45 -0.08 19.19
CA ASN A 28 4.36 1.21 19.89
C ASN A 28 2.90 1.49 20.30
N PRO A 29 2.36 0.80 21.31
CA PRO A 29 0.91 0.84 21.60
C PRO A 29 0.34 2.23 21.90
N GLU A 30 1.19 3.15 22.37
CA GLU A 30 0.84 4.54 22.66
C GLU A 30 0.67 5.41 21.40
N THR A 31 1.07 4.92 20.22
CA THR A 31 0.97 5.71 18.98
C THR A 31 -0.42 5.65 18.37
N ASN A 32 -0.93 6.82 17.99
CA ASN A 32 -2.16 6.91 17.23
C ASN A 32 -1.93 6.56 15.74
N ASN A 33 -3.01 6.49 14.95
CA ASN A 33 -2.91 6.17 13.53
C ASN A 33 -2.00 7.15 12.78
N ILE A 34 -2.18 8.46 12.96
CA ILE A 34 -1.39 9.49 12.27
C ILE A 34 0.12 9.26 12.51
N GLN A 35 0.51 9.08 13.76
CA GLN A 35 1.90 8.79 14.13
C GLN A 35 2.42 7.49 13.53
N ALA A 36 1.60 6.44 13.47
CA ALA A 36 1.99 5.17 12.85
C ALA A 36 2.25 5.31 11.34
N PHE A 37 1.45 6.13 10.65
CA PHE A 37 1.67 6.46 9.24
C PHE A 37 2.93 7.31 9.04
N GLU A 38 3.16 8.33 9.88
CA GLU A 38 4.39 9.13 9.86
C GLU A 38 5.64 8.26 10.06
N ILE A 39 5.61 7.33 11.03
CA ILE A 39 6.68 6.35 11.24
C ILE A 39 6.84 5.48 9.99
N PHE A 40 5.75 4.96 9.41
CA PHE A 40 5.79 4.12 8.22
C PHE A 40 6.53 4.81 7.06
N MET A 41 6.30 6.11 6.83
CA MET A 41 6.97 6.89 5.78
C MET A 41 8.50 6.96 5.92
N THR A 42 9.03 6.70 7.12
CA THR A 42 10.48 6.63 7.39
C THR A 42 11.09 5.23 7.20
N THR A 43 10.27 4.22 6.93
CA THR A 43 10.71 2.82 6.82
C THR A 43 11.32 2.47 5.46
N LYS A 44 12.02 1.33 5.41
CA LYS A 44 12.51 0.74 4.15
C LYS A 44 11.36 0.23 3.29
N GLU A 45 10.29 -0.28 3.90
CA GLU A 45 9.10 -0.72 3.19
C GLU A 45 8.44 0.42 2.40
N TYR A 46 8.32 1.60 3.01
CA TYR A 46 7.86 2.78 2.29
C TYR A 46 8.81 3.13 1.13
N GLU A 47 10.12 3.07 1.34
CA GLU A 47 11.11 3.31 0.27
C GLU A 47 10.92 2.36 -0.91
N LEU A 48 10.79 1.06 -0.65
CA LEU A 48 10.55 0.03 -1.68
C LEU A 48 9.26 0.26 -2.47
N ILE A 49 8.19 0.71 -1.80
CA ILE A 49 6.93 1.01 -2.48
C ILE A 49 7.03 2.30 -3.30
N SER A 50 7.57 3.36 -2.69
CA SER A 50 7.70 4.69 -3.32
C SER A 50 8.66 4.71 -4.50
N SER A 51 9.65 3.81 -4.54
CA SER A 51 10.56 3.64 -5.68
C SER A 51 9.96 2.80 -6.81
N GLY A 52 8.88 2.05 -6.54
CA GLY A 52 8.32 1.06 -7.47
C GLY A 52 8.96 -0.32 -7.37
N GLU A 53 10.07 -0.48 -6.64
CA GLU A 53 10.84 -1.74 -6.54
C GLU A 53 9.98 -2.89 -5.97
N PHE A 54 9.03 -2.59 -5.08
CA PHE A 54 8.07 -3.57 -4.61
C PHE A 54 7.28 -4.22 -5.76
N HIS A 55 6.81 -3.41 -6.71
CA HIS A 55 6.05 -3.90 -7.86
C HIS A 55 6.95 -4.62 -8.86
N ASP A 56 8.16 -4.11 -9.10
CA ASP A 56 9.12 -4.75 -10.01
C ASP A 56 9.46 -6.18 -9.56
N LYS A 57 9.76 -6.37 -8.27
CA LYS A 57 10.00 -7.71 -7.72
C LYS A 57 8.79 -8.62 -7.86
N TRP A 58 7.60 -8.08 -7.60
CA TRP A 58 6.37 -8.86 -7.74
C TRP A 58 6.10 -9.26 -9.20
N PHE A 59 6.28 -8.35 -10.15
CA PHE A 59 6.11 -8.64 -11.58
C PHE A 59 7.15 -9.63 -12.08
N GLU A 60 8.41 -9.50 -11.69
CA GLU A 60 9.47 -10.47 -12.02
C GLU A 60 9.13 -11.88 -11.49
N GLU A 61 8.57 -11.99 -10.27
CA GLU A 61 8.11 -13.26 -9.73
C GLU A 61 6.94 -13.86 -10.51
N LEU A 62 6.01 -13.01 -10.99
CA LEU A 62 4.88 -13.42 -11.81
C LEU A 62 5.36 -13.91 -13.18
N GLU A 63 6.24 -13.16 -13.84
CA GLU A 63 6.83 -13.52 -15.14
C GLU A 63 7.53 -14.89 -15.08
N LYS A 64 8.37 -15.11 -14.05
CA LYS A 64 9.04 -16.40 -13.81
C LYS A 64 8.07 -17.56 -13.61
N ASN A 65 6.82 -17.28 -13.20
CA ASN A 65 5.78 -18.28 -12.97
C ASN A 65 4.67 -18.25 -14.03
N ASN A 66 4.95 -17.77 -15.24
CA ASN A 66 3.97 -17.66 -16.34
C ASN A 66 2.69 -16.89 -15.94
N PHE A 67 2.85 -15.85 -15.13
CA PHE A 67 1.81 -15.01 -14.55
C PHE A 67 0.79 -15.77 -13.68
N VAL A 68 1.18 -16.92 -13.12
CA VAL A 68 0.38 -17.63 -12.12
C VAL A 68 0.69 -17.07 -10.74
N ASP A 69 -0.30 -16.50 -10.07
CA ASP A 69 -0.14 -16.02 -8.71
C ASP A 69 -0.01 -17.20 -7.73
N LYS A 70 1.05 -17.19 -6.93
CA LYS A 70 1.36 -18.30 -6.00
C LYS A 70 0.36 -18.41 -4.85
N LEU A 71 -0.33 -17.33 -4.48
CA LEU A 71 -1.26 -17.33 -3.34
C LEU A 71 -2.63 -17.89 -3.73
N THR A 72 -3.12 -17.52 -4.92
CA THR A 72 -4.43 -17.94 -5.43
C THR A 72 -4.35 -19.17 -6.34
N GLY A 73 -3.19 -19.46 -6.92
CA GLY A 73 -2.99 -20.48 -7.94
C GLY A 73 -3.57 -20.10 -9.31
N LYS A 74 -4.01 -18.85 -9.49
CA LYS A 74 -4.69 -18.40 -10.71
C LYS A 74 -3.76 -17.62 -11.62
N LYS A 75 -3.97 -17.77 -12.92
CA LYS A 75 -3.29 -16.96 -13.92
C LYS A 75 -3.86 -15.54 -13.92
N ILE A 76 -2.98 -14.55 -13.82
CA ILE A 76 -3.32 -13.15 -13.94
C ILE A 76 -3.46 -12.81 -15.43
N THR A 77 -4.49 -12.06 -15.79
CA THR A 77 -4.72 -11.65 -17.17
C THR A 77 -3.85 -10.46 -17.54
N ASP A 78 -3.57 -10.29 -18.83
CA ASP A 78 -2.76 -9.17 -19.34
C ASP A 78 -3.39 -7.81 -19.00
N GLU A 79 -4.72 -7.70 -18.99
CA GLU A 79 -5.43 -6.48 -18.56
C GLU A 79 -5.19 -6.18 -17.09
N THR A 80 -5.14 -7.22 -16.26
CA THR A 80 -4.84 -7.06 -14.84
C THR A 80 -3.39 -6.64 -14.63
N ILE A 81 -2.44 -7.19 -15.39
CA ILE A 81 -1.04 -6.76 -15.35
C ILE A 81 -0.90 -5.28 -15.72
N LYS A 82 -1.53 -4.85 -16.83
CA LYS A 82 -1.54 -3.42 -17.23
C LYS A 82 -2.16 -2.53 -16.16
N LEU A 83 -3.24 -2.98 -15.51
CA LEU A 83 -3.84 -2.23 -14.40
C LEU A 83 -2.87 -2.09 -13.22
N LEU A 84 -2.10 -3.13 -12.90
CA LEU A 84 -1.10 -3.10 -11.84
C LEU A 84 0.11 -2.20 -12.20
N GLU A 85 0.50 -2.12 -13.47
CA GLU A 85 1.50 -1.16 -13.95
C GLU A 85 1.03 0.29 -13.76
N VAL A 86 -0.22 0.59 -14.13
CA VAL A 86 -0.82 1.91 -13.88
C VAL A 86 -0.89 2.23 -12.39
N GLN A 87 -1.23 1.23 -11.56
CA GLN A 87 -1.20 1.37 -10.11
C GLN A 87 0.22 1.70 -9.62
N LYS A 88 1.24 0.98 -10.08
CA LYS A 88 2.65 1.23 -9.74
C LYS A 88 3.04 2.67 -10.03
N ASP A 89 2.75 3.16 -11.23
CA ASP A 89 3.08 4.52 -11.65
C ASP A 89 2.41 5.58 -10.78
N SER A 90 1.16 5.34 -10.40
CA SER A 90 0.42 6.20 -9.46
C SER A 90 1.10 6.24 -8.08
N MET A 91 1.48 5.07 -7.55
CA MET A 91 2.17 4.95 -6.27
C MET A 91 3.50 5.72 -6.26
N ILE A 92 4.32 5.56 -7.30
CA ILE A 92 5.61 6.27 -7.42
C ILE A 92 5.40 7.80 -7.43
N LYS A 93 4.43 8.28 -8.23
CA LYS A 93 4.16 9.72 -8.37
C LYS A 93 3.67 10.33 -7.07
N LEU A 94 2.76 9.65 -6.36
CA LEU A 94 2.12 10.18 -5.17
C LEU A 94 2.99 10.04 -3.92
N LEU A 95 3.82 8.98 -3.83
CA LEU A 95 4.71 8.71 -2.71
C LEU A 95 6.15 9.21 -2.91
N MET A 96 6.42 9.94 -4.00
CA MET A 96 7.73 10.46 -4.34
C MET A 96 8.39 11.17 -3.14
N LYS A 97 9.53 10.64 -2.66
CA LYS A 97 10.34 11.28 -1.62
C LYS A 97 11.01 12.54 -2.16
N ILE A 98 11.10 13.55 -1.32
CA ILE A 98 11.82 14.79 -1.66
C ILE A 98 13.32 14.52 -1.60
N PRO A 99 14.09 14.87 -2.64
CA PRO A 99 15.55 14.81 -2.58
C PRO A 99 16.07 15.70 -1.44
N LYS A 100 17.07 15.21 -0.68
CA LYS A 100 17.70 15.92 0.45
C LYS A 100 18.24 17.33 0.12
N LEU A 101 18.32 17.71 -1.15
CA LEU A 101 18.82 19.01 -1.61
C LEU A 101 17.77 20.15 -1.56
N TYR A 102 16.49 19.86 -1.32
CA TYR A 102 15.41 20.86 -1.29
C TYR A 102 15.08 21.41 0.11
N TYR A 103 15.89 21.11 1.14
CA TYR A 103 15.70 21.60 2.51
C TYR A 103 16.05 23.09 2.70
N THR A 104 15.89 23.92 1.66
CA THR A 104 16.11 25.36 1.72
C THR A 104 14.78 26.12 1.68
N LYS A 105 14.28 26.49 2.86
CA LYS A 105 13.35 27.62 3.12
C LYS A 105 12.03 27.71 2.30
N SER A 106 11.39 26.63 1.87
CA SER A 106 10.06 26.71 1.22
C SER A 106 9.01 25.84 1.93
N HIS A 107 7.71 26.13 1.73
CA HIS A 107 6.58 25.32 2.24
C HIS A 107 6.39 23.99 1.49
N PHE A 108 7.12 23.81 0.39
CA PHE A 108 7.06 22.66 -0.51
C PHE A 108 7.41 21.30 0.15
N PRO A 109 8.34 21.21 1.12
CA PRO A 109 8.66 19.95 1.78
C PRO A 109 7.51 19.35 2.62
N LEU A 110 6.69 20.22 3.22
CA LEU A 110 5.54 19.81 4.01
C LEU A 110 4.39 19.33 3.11
N GLU A 111 4.13 20.00 2.00
CA GLU A 111 3.08 19.60 1.04
C GLU A 111 3.30 18.21 0.42
N ILE A 112 4.54 17.87 0.01
CA ILE A 112 4.81 16.55 -0.57
C ILE A 112 4.68 15.45 0.48
N SER A 113 5.13 15.73 1.72
CA SER A 113 4.95 14.81 2.84
C SER A 113 3.47 14.58 3.15
N GLN A 114 2.67 15.65 3.16
CA GLN A 114 1.22 15.57 3.34
C GLN A 114 0.54 14.79 2.21
N ARG A 115 0.92 15.04 0.94
CA ARG A 115 0.36 14.30 -0.20
C ARG A 115 0.63 12.80 -0.10
N ALA A 116 1.84 12.41 0.29
CA ALA A 116 2.19 11.01 0.47
C ALA A 116 1.38 10.40 1.63
N PHE A 117 1.26 11.12 2.75
CA PHE A 117 0.42 10.72 3.88
C PHE A 117 -1.04 10.51 3.43
N ASP A 118 -1.65 11.51 2.78
CA ASP A 118 -3.05 11.44 2.32
C ASP A 118 -3.28 10.28 1.35
N HIS A 119 -2.29 9.99 0.49
CA HIS A 119 -2.39 8.86 -0.42
C HIS A 119 -2.33 7.52 0.32
N LEU A 120 -1.39 7.35 1.25
CA LEU A 120 -1.32 6.15 2.08
C LEU A 120 -2.61 5.94 2.88
N TRP A 121 -3.16 7.02 3.43
CA TRP A 121 -4.41 6.99 4.19
C TRP A 121 -5.55 6.45 3.33
N ARG A 122 -5.74 7.01 2.13
CA ARG A 122 -6.75 6.54 1.16
C ARG A 122 -6.55 5.09 0.71
N VAL A 123 -5.29 4.66 0.57
CA VAL A 123 -4.98 3.25 0.26
C VAL A 123 -5.44 2.32 1.38
N CYS A 124 -5.26 2.72 2.64
CA CYS A 124 -5.74 1.96 3.80
C CYS A 124 -7.27 2.00 3.93
N GLU A 125 -7.90 3.15 3.69
CA GLU A 125 -9.37 3.27 3.60
C GLU A 125 -9.95 2.31 2.56
N SER A 126 -9.32 2.23 1.38
CA SER A 126 -9.75 1.32 0.31
C SER A 126 -9.69 -0.15 0.73
N TYR A 127 -8.67 -0.53 1.52
CA TYR A 127 -8.57 -1.87 2.08
C TYR A 127 -9.67 -2.15 3.10
N GLU A 128 -9.91 -1.24 4.05
CA GLU A 128 -10.99 -1.39 5.03
C GLU A 128 -12.38 -1.40 4.38
N MET A 129 -12.58 -0.60 3.34
CA MET A 129 -13.83 -0.56 2.57
C MET A 129 -14.10 -1.92 1.93
N TRP A 130 -13.10 -2.51 1.28
CA TRP A 130 -13.22 -3.87 0.75
C TRP A 130 -13.49 -4.90 1.85
N CYS A 131 -12.87 -4.79 3.03
CA CYS A 131 -13.18 -5.66 4.16
C CYS A 131 -14.65 -5.54 4.59
N LYS A 132 -15.19 -4.32 4.72
CA LYS A 132 -16.60 -4.07 5.06
C LYS A 132 -17.55 -4.65 4.00
N GLU A 133 -17.31 -4.35 2.72
CA GLU A 133 -18.14 -4.83 1.60
C GLU A 133 -18.18 -6.35 1.49
N THR A 134 -17.07 -7.00 1.84
CA THR A 134 -16.93 -8.46 1.80
C THR A 134 -17.26 -9.15 3.13
N LYS A 135 -17.76 -8.41 4.13
CA LYS A 135 -18.13 -8.91 5.48
C LYS A 135 -16.97 -9.57 6.21
N GLN A 136 -15.77 -9.00 6.08
CA GLN A 136 -14.52 -9.44 6.70
C GLN A 136 -14.07 -8.48 7.82
N ASP A 137 -15.01 -7.95 8.61
CA ASP A 137 -14.78 -6.90 9.62
C ASP A 137 -13.66 -7.23 10.61
N LYS A 138 -13.41 -8.52 10.88
CA LYS A 138 -12.30 -8.97 11.74
C LYS A 138 -10.91 -8.56 11.25
N LEU A 139 -10.76 -8.26 9.96
CA LEU A 139 -9.49 -7.81 9.36
C LEU A 139 -9.26 -6.30 9.53
N ILE A 140 -10.29 -5.54 9.88
CA ILE A 140 -10.22 -4.11 10.17
C ILE A 140 -9.61 -3.92 11.56
N LYS A 141 -8.49 -3.20 11.64
CA LYS A 141 -7.69 -2.97 12.85
C LYS A 141 -7.27 -1.52 13.07
N LEU A 142 -7.07 -0.75 12.00
CA LEU A 142 -6.75 0.67 12.09
C LEU A 142 -8.00 1.50 12.37
N ASP A 143 -9.17 1.03 11.93
CA ASP A 143 -10.47 1.65 12.17
C ASP A 143 -10.53 3.07 11.60
N ILE A 144 -10.05 3.22 10.37
CA ILE A 144 -9.92 4.52 9.69
C ILE A 144 -11.27 5.04 9.21
N LEU A 145 -12.16 4.14 8.79
CA LEU A 145 -13.48 4.47 8.28
C LEU A 145 -14.54 4.76 9.36
N ASN A 146 -14.18 4.80 10.65
CA ASN A 146 -15.10 4.95 11.77
C ASN A 146 -14.84 6.20 12.60
#